data_AF-A0A7G2LYY2-F1
#
_entry.id   AF-A0A7G2LYY2-F1
#
_cell.length_a   1.000
_cell.length_b   1.000
_cell.length_c   1.000
_cell.angle_alpha   90.00
_cell.angle_beta   90.00
_cell.angle_gamma   90.00
#
_symmetry.space_group_name_H-M   'P 1'
#
loop_
_entity.id
_entity.type
_entity.pdbx_description
1 polymer ?
#
loop_
_entity_poly.entity_id
_entity_poly.type
_entity_poly.pdbx_seq_one_letter_code
_entity_poly.pdbx_strand_id
1 'polypeptide(L)'
;AGFDAHLLDASALGPAGDEEGRKLLARAAVAGFAMMNVMAVSVAVWSGAGEVTREMFHWVSASIALPALAFSAVPFFASTVTALRAGRMNMDVPIALAIFLAAATSLYETFADTGAHTWFDAALSLCFFLLVGRYLEHRARATARSAAAELTALELPRATRLTEA
;
A
#
# COMPACT_ATOMS: atom_id res chain seq x y z
N ALA A 1 -21.87 32.36 23.83
CA ALA A 1 -20.77 31.48 24.22
C ALA A 1 -19.68 31.61 23.16
N GLY A 2 -18.48 32.06 23.54
CA GLY A 2 -17.36 32.28 22.61
C GLY A 2 -16.48 31.03 22.53
N PHE A 3 -15.86 30.80 21.38
CA PHE A 3 -14.89 29.73 21.18
C PHE A 3 -13.51 30.19 21.67
N ASP A 4 -12.81 29.32 22.40
CA ASP A 4 -11.43 29.55 22.81
C ASP A 4 -10.50 29.54 21.59
N ALA A 5 -9.81 30.67 21.38
CA ALA A 5 -8.84 30.82 20.30
C ALA A 5 -7.53 30.14 20.70
N HIS A 6 -7.17 29.05 20.01
CA HIS A 6 -5.86 28.43 20.12
C HIS A 6 -4.88 29.08 19.14
N LEU A 7 -3.64 29.30 19.58
CA LEU A 7 -2.55 29.82 18.75
C LEU A 7 -2.28 28.86 17.59
N LEU A 8 -2.13 29.43 16.38
CA LEU A 8 -1.78 28.70 15.17
C LEU A 8 -0.43 28.01 15.39
N ASP A 9 -0.44 26.68 15.43
CA ASP A 9 0.80 25.91 15.64
C ASP A 9 1.66 25.98 14.37
N ALA A 10 2.59 26.92 14.35
CA ALA A 10 3.52 27.13 13.24
C ALA A 10 4.46 25.92 13.02
N SER A 11 4.55 24.99 13.97
CA SER A 11 5.29 23.73 13.79
C SER A 11 4.57 22.74 12.86
N ALA A 12 3.25 22.90 12.66
CA ALA A 12 2.49 22.17 11.64
C ALA A 12 2.69 22.73 10.21
N LEU A 13 3.30 23.91 10.07
CA LEU A 13 3.55 24.61 8.80
C LEU A 13 4.98 24.39 8.24
N GLY A 14 5.86 23.70 8.97
CA GLY A 14 7.12 23.22 8.37
C GLY A 14 6.82 22.22 7.25
N PRO A 15 7.71 22.02 6.25
CA PRO A 15 7.54 20.95 5.29
C PRO A 15 7.55 19.62 6.06
N ALA A 16 6.36 19.15 6.46
CA ALA A 16 6.18 17.84 7.02
C ALA A 16 6.58 16.88 5.91
N GLY A 17 7.82 16.40 5.98
CA GLY A 17 8.33 15.46 4.98
C GLY A 17 7.34 14.33 4.86
N ASP A 18 6.87 14.06 3.64
CA ASP A 18 5.90 13.02 3.37
C ASP A 18 6.55 11.63 3.47
N GLU A 19 6.95 11.28 4.70
CA GLU A 19 7.65 10.05 4.98
C GLU A 19 6.76 8.85 4.72
N GLU A 20 5.46 8.97 4.99
CA GLU A 20 4.48 7.93 4.70
C GLU A 20 4.28 7.73 3.20
N GLY A 21 4.11 8.81 2.43
CA GLY A 21 4.01 8.72 0.97
C GLY A 21 5.29 8.16 0.34
N ARG A 22 6.47 8.54 0.84
CA ARG A 22 7.76 7.97 0.40
C ARG A 22 7.89 6.48 0.73
N LYS A 23 7.41 6.05 1.90
CA LYS A 23 7.34 4.65 2.33
C LYS A 23 6.38 3.84 1.44
N LEU A 24 5.22 4.40 1.09
CA LEU A 24 4.27 3.77 0.17
C LEU A 24 4.85 3.64 -1.24
N LEU A 25 5.49 4.71 -1.73
CA LEU A 25 6.13 4.73 -3.05
C LEU A 25 7.27 3.72 -3.15
N ALA A 26 8.12 3.63 -2.13
CA ALA A 26 9.21 2.64 -2.08
C ALA A 26 8.67 1.20 -2.13
N ARG A 27 7.61 0.90 -1.36
CA ARG A 27 6.95 -0.41 -1.39
C ARG A 27 6.30 -0.70 -2.73
N ALA A 28 5.65 0.29 -3.34
CA ALA A 28 5.08 0.17 -4.68
C ALA A 28 6.17 -0.10 -5.74
N ALA A 29 7.32 0.58 -5.65
CA ALA A 29 8.43 0.36 -6.56
C ALA A 29 8.98 -1.07 -6.46
N VAL A 30 9.18 -1.58 -5.23
CA VAL A 30 9.62 -2.97 -5.00
C VAL A 30 8.59 -3.98 -5.54
N ALA A 31 7.30 -3.77 -5.24
CA ALA A 31 6.23 -4.65 -5.73
C ALA A 31 6.16 -4.65 -7.26
N GLY A 32 6.24 -3.47 -7.89
CA GLY A 32 6.20 -3.34 -9.35
C GLY A 32 7.42 -3.94 -10.03
N PHE A 33 8.61 -3.76 -9.47
CA PHE A 33 9.83 -4.39 -9.97
C PHE A 33 9.75 -5.92 -9.89
N ALA A 34 9.35 -6.46 -8.74
CA ALA A 34 9.16 -7.90 -8.57
C ALA A 34 8.08 -8.44 -9.51
N MET A 35 6.95 -7.75 -9.62
CA MET A 35 5.86 -8.09 -10.54
C MET A 35 6.37 -8.21 -11.98
N MET A 36 7.10 -7.21 -12.49
CA MET A 36 7.60 -7.25 -13.88
C MET A 36 8.53 -8.45 -14.13
N ASN A 37 9.42 -8.75 -13.19
CA ASN A 37 10.35 -9.87 -13.33
C ASN A 37 9.61 -11.23 -13.26
N VAL A 38 8.73 -11.40 -12.27
CA VAL A 38 7.97 -12.64 -12.10
C VAL A 38 7.00 -12.86 -13.25
N MET A 39 6.38 -11.81 -13.76
CA MET A 39 5.45 -11.91 -14.90
C MET A 39 6.18 -12.32 -16.19
N ALA A 40 7.40 -11.80 -16.43
CA ALA A 40 8.22 -12.24 -17.56
C ALA A 40 8.57 -13.74 -17.48
N VAL A 41 8.92 -14.23 -16.28
CA VAL A 41 9.17 -15.66 -16.04
C VAL A 41 7.89 -16.49 -16.20
N SER A 42 6.76 -16.01 -15.67
CA SER A 42 5.45 -16.67 -15.75
C SER A 42 4.98 -16.86 -17.20
N VAL A 43 5.17 -15.85 -18.05
CA VAL A 43 4.87 -15.93 -19.49
C VAL A 43 5.74 -16.99 -20.18
N ALA A 44 7.03 -17.07 -19.85
CA ALA A 44 7.91 -18.09 -20.40
C ALA A 44 7.46 -19.51 -20.03
N VAL A 45 7.00 -19.71 -18.79
CA VAL A 45 6.43 -21.00 -18.33
C VAL A 45 5.17 -21.36 -19.11
N TRP A 46 4.28 -20.40 -19.35
CA TRP A 46 3.02 -20.63 -20.07
C TRP A 46 3.22 -20.89 -21.58
N SER A 47 4.29 -20.34 -22.16
CA SER A 47 4.65 -20.52 -23.58
C SER A 47 5.16 -21.93 -23.97
N GLY A 48 5.13 -22.90 -23.05
CA GLY A 48 5.44 -24.31 -23.36
C GLY A 48 6.85 -24.76 -22.97
N ALA A 49 7.41 -24.23 -21.87
CA ALA A 49 8.65 -24.77 -21.31
C ALA A 49 8.46 -26.23 -20.83
N GLY A 50 9.46 -27.09 -21.04
CA GLY A 50 9.43 -28.49 -20.58
C GLY A 50 9.31 -28.61 -19.05
N GLU A 51 8.87 -29.78 -18.56
CA GLU A 51 8.54 -30.02 -17.13
C GLU A 51 9.66 -29.61 -16.17
N VAL A 52 10.91 -29.99 -16.45
CA VAL A 52 12.10 -29.63 -15.62
C VAL A 52 12.34 -28.11 -15.60
N THR A 53 12.11 -27.44 -16.72
CA THR A 53 12.32 -25.99 -16.83
C THR A 53 11.22 -25.22 -16.10
N ARG A 54 9.99 -25.74 -16.07
CA ARG A 54 8.85 -25.18 -15.33
C ARG A 54 9.14 -25.15 -13.83
N GLU A 55 9.65 -26.24 -13.26
CA GLU A 55 10.01 -26.32 -11.84
C GLU A 55 11.09 -25.29 -11.46
N MET A 56 12.16 -25.17 -12.26
CA MET A 56 13.21 -24.16 -12.04
C MET A 56 12.65 -22.73 -12.09
N PHE A 57 11.75 -22.43 -13.03
CA PHE A 57 11.13 -21.10 -13.13
C PHE A 57 10.17 -20.78 -11.98
N HIS A 58 9.51 -21.78 -11.40
CA HIS A 58 8.69 -21.59 -10.20
C HIS A 58 9.55 -21.27 -8.98
N TRP A 59 10.67 -21.97 -8.80
CA TRP A 59 11.62 -21.67 -7.73
C TRP A 59 12.22 -20.27 -7.85
N VAL A 60 12.60 -19.87 -9.07
CA VAL A 60 13.07 -18.49 -9.34
C VAL A 60 11.97 -17.48 -9.01
N SER A 61 10.74 -17.73 -9.46
CA SER A 61 9.60 -16.84 -9.19
C SER A 61 9.31 -16.72 -7.70
N ALA A 62 9.31 -17.83 -6.96
CA ALA A 62 9.11 -17.85 -5.51
C ALA A 62 10.23 -17.09 -4.77
N SER A 63 11.48 -17.24 -5.21
CA SER A 63 12.64 -16.56 -4.61
C SER A 63 12.55 -15.03 -4.71
N ILE A 64 11.89 -14.51 -5.75
CA ILE A 64 11.67 -13.08 -5.96
C ILE A 64 10.37 -12.62 -5.29
N ALA A 65 9.28 -13.39 -5.47
CA ALA A 65 7.95 -13.01 -5.01
C ALA A 65 7.83 -13.00 -3.49
N LEU A 66 8.40 -13.99 -2.79
CA LEU A 66 8.31 -14.09 -1.33
C LEU A 66 8.91 -12.88 -0.60
N PRO A 67 10.17 -12.47 -0.83
CA PRO A 67 10.73 -11.30 -0.15
C PRO A 67 10.03 -10.01 -0.59
N ALA A 68 9.64 -9.90 -1.86
CA ALA A 68 8.92 -8.73 -2.35
C ALA A 68 7.56 -8.57 -1.67
N LEU A 69 6.74 -9.64 -1.64
CA LEU A 69 5.45 -9.65 -0.94
C LEU A 69 5.62 -9.42 0.57
N ALA A 70 6.60 -10.04 1.20
CA ALA A 70 6.88 -9.86 2.62
C ALA A 70 7.18 -8.39 2.96
N PHE A 71 7.86 -7.66 2.07
CA PHE A 71 8.16 -6.23 2.26
C PHE A 71 7.00 -5.30 1.86
N SER A 72 6.35 -5.58 0.73
CA SER A 72 5.35 -4.70 0.14
C SER A 72 3.97 -4.86 0.78
N ALA A 73 3.62 -6.05 1.28
CA ALA A 73 2.30 -6.34 1.85
C ALA A 73 2.15 -5.98 3.34
N VAL A 74 3.24 -5.65 4.03
CA VAL A 74 3.26 -5.20 5.44
C VAL A 74 2.14 -4.21 5.80
N PRO A 75 1.90 -3.11 5.06
CA PRO A 75 0.88 -2.14 5.43
C PRO A 75 -0.56 -2.66 5.33
N PHE A 76 -0.82 -3.73 4.56
CA PHE A 76 -2.14 -4.39 4.56
C PHE A 76 -2.27 -5.29 5.78
N PHE A 77 -1.29 -6.15 6.03
CA PHE A 77 -1.30 -7.06 7.20
C PHE A 77 -1.35 -6.31 8.53
N ALA A 78 -0.57 -5.25 8.69
CA ALA A 78 -0.58 -4.43 9.92
C ALA A 78 -1.97 -3.81 10.19
N SER A 79 -2.61 -3.30 9.13
CA SER A 79 -3.95 -2.71 9.21
C SER A 79 -5.00 -3.78 9.56
N THR A 80 -4.94 -4.95 8.92
CA THR A 80 -5.83 -6.08 9.17
C THR A 80 -5.71 -6.61 10.60
N VAL A 81 -4.50 -6.81 11.11
CA VAL A 81 -4.28 -7.27 12.49
C VAL A 81 -4.88 -6.28 13.49
N THR A 82 -4.73 -4.98 13.22
CA THR A 82 -5.29 -3.92 14.07
C THR A 82 -6.82 -3.94 14.05
N ALA A 83 -7.44 -4.07 12.87
CA ALA A 83 -8.88 -4.12 12.73
C ALA A 83 -9.50 -5.38 13.36
N LEU A 84 -8.90 -6.55 13.14
CA LEU A 84 -9.33 -7.81 13.74
C LEU A 84 -9.25 -7.79 15.26
N ARG A 85 -8.17 -7.24 15.83
CA ARG A 85 -8.05 -7.04 17.29
C ARG A 85 -9.12 -6.11 17.84
N ALA A 86 -9.56 -5.13 17.05
CA ALA A 86 -10.65 -4.23 17.42
C ALA A 86 -12.06 -4.81 17.16
N GLY A 87 -12.16 -6.05 16.66
CA GLY A 87 -13.44 -6.68 16.30
C GLY A 87 -14.15 -5.98 15.14
N ARG A 88 -13.43 -5.23 14.29
CA ARG A 88 -13.98 -4.50 13.15
C ARG A 88 -13.43 -5.06 11.84
N MET A 89 -14.22 -4.96 10.78
CA MET A 89 -13.76 -5.23 9.42
C MET A 89 -13.40 -3.91 8.74
N ASN A 90 -12.18 -3.82 8.22
CA ASN A 90 -11.72 -2.73 7.36
C ASN A 90 -11.56 -3.21 5.91
N MET A 91 -11.36 -2.26 4.99
CA MET A 91 -11.12 -2.55 3.57
C MET A 91 -9.89 -3.45 3.33
N ASP A 92 -8.94 -3.44 4.27
CA ASP A 92 -7.69 -4.19 4.15
C ASP A 92 -7.82 -5.67 4.56
N VAL A 93 -8.87 -6.05 5.31
CA VAL A 93 -9.12 -7.45 5.69
C VAL A 93 -9.25 -8.36 4.46
N PRO A 94 -10.17 -8.12 3.51
CA PRO A 94 -10.29 -8.97 2.33
C PRO A 94 -9.04 -8.95 1.46
N ILE A 95 -8.36 -7.80 1.37
CA ILE A 95 -7.12 -7.65 0.60
C ILE A 95 -5.99 -8.52 1.20
N ALA A 96 -5.76 -8.40 2.50
CA ALA A 96 -4.73 -9.16 3.18
C ALA A 96 -5.02 -10.67 3.12
N LEU A 97 -6.30 -11.05 3.20
CA LEU A 97 -6.72 -12.43 3.03
C LEU A 97 -6.43 -12.94 1.61
N ALA A 98 -6.73 -12.16 0.57
CA ALA A 98 -6.44 -12.52 -0.81
C ALA A 98 -4.93 -12.69 -1.05
N ILE A 99 -4.11 -11.77 -0.56
CA ILE A 99 -2.64 -11.86 -0.66
C ILE A 99 -2.13 -13.09 0.10
N PHE A 100 -2.64 -13.34 1.31
CA PHE A 100 -2.24 -14.48 2.11
C PHE A 100 -2.61 -15.81 1.45
N LEU A 101 -3.84 -15.95 0.97
CA LEU A 101 -4.28 -17.15 0.26
C LEU A 101 -3.44 -17.36 -0.99
N ALA A 102 -3.25 -16.34 -1.83
CA ALA A 102 -2.46 -16.46 -3.04
C ALA A 102 -0.99 -16.85 -2.75
N ALA A 103 -0.38 -16.30 -1.71
CA ALA A 103 0.96 -16.67 -1.28
C ALA A 103 1.02 -18.10 -0.73
N ALA A 104 0.05 -18.49 0.11
CA ALA A 104 -0.01 -19.81 0.72
C ALA A 104 -0.28 -20.92 -0.30
N THR A 105 -1.22 -20.70 -1.24
CA THR A 105 -1.51 -21.66 -2.32
C THR A 105 -0.31 -21.78 -3.26
N SER A 106 0.30 -20.66 -3.65
CA SER A 106 1.47 -20.70 -4.53
C SER A 106 2.66 -21.41 -3.86
N LEU A 107 2.88 -21.19 -2.57
CA LEU A 107 3.93 -21.88 -1.82
C LEU A 107 3.63 -23.38 -1.70
N TYR A 108 2.38 -23.74 -1.39
CA TYR A 108 1.94 -25.14 -1.36
C TYR A 108 2.16 -25.84 -2.70
N GLU A 109 1.76 -25.22 -3.81
CA GLU A 109 1.97 -25.80 -5.15
C GLU A 109 3.46 -25.91 -5.52
N THR A 110 4.29 -24.98 -5.05
CA THR A 110 5.75 -25.03 -5.26
C THR A 110 6.39 -26.17 -4.48
N PHE A 111 5.92 -26.48 -3.26
CA PHE A 111 6.46 -27.56 -2.41
C PHE A 111 5.86 -28.93 -2.68
N ALA A 112 4.59 -29.01 -3.05
CA ALA A 112 3.88 -30.26 -3.28
C ALA A 112 4.12 -30.85 -4.68
N ASP A 113 4.99 -30.21 -5.49
CA ASP A 113 5.38 -30.62 -6.84
C ASP A 113 4.18 -30.91 -7.77
N THR A 114 3.03 -30.31 -7.45
CA THR A 114 1.75 -30.52 -8.15
C THR A 114 1.61 -29.54 -9.34
N GLY A 115 2.53 -28.59 -9.47
CA GLY A 115 3.06 -28.10 -10.73
C GLY A 115 2.12 -27.41 -11.73
N ALA A 116 0.84 -27.18 -11.42
CA ALA A 116 -0.11 -26.72 -12.43
C ALA A 116 -0.14 -25.19 -12.55
N HIS A 117 -0.25 -24.42 -11.45
CA HIS A 117 -0.56 -22.98 -11.51
C HIS A 117 -0.01 -22.14 -10.32
N THR A 118 1.18 -21.57 -10.42
CA THR A 118 1.64 -20.57 -9.43
C THR A 118 0.95 -19.21 -9.63
N TRP A 119 0.43 -18.61 -8.56
CA TRP A 119 -0.29 -17.34 -8.55
C TRP A 119 0.54 -16.16 -7.99
N PHE A 120 1.87 -16.30 -7.95
CA PHE A 120 2.77 -15.28 -7.41
C PHE A 120 2.69 -13.95 -8.17
N ASP A 121 2.51 -13.99 -9.49
CA ASP A 121 2.30 -12.83 -10.35
C ASP A 121 0.99 -12.10 -10.04
N ALA A 122 -0.09 -12.83 -9.81
CA ALA A 122 -1.38 -12.27 -9.39
C ALA A 122 -1.27 -11.59 -8.02
N ALA A 123 -0.59 -12.21 -7.05
CA ALA A 123 -0.38 -11.62 -5.73
C ALA A 123 0.46 -10.31 -5.80
N LEU A 124 1.54 -10.32 -6.59
CA LEU A 124 2.41 -9.15 -6.76
C LEU A 124 1.70 -8.00 -7.48
N SER A 125 0.96 -8.30 -8.55
CA SER A 125 0.20 -7.30 -9.30
C SER A 125 -0.91 -6.67 -8.46
N LEU A 126 -1.67 -7.48 -7.72
CA LEU A 126 -2.65 -6.99 -6.77
C LEU A 126 -2.01 -6.06 -5.73
N CYS A 127 -0.89 -6.48 -5.13
CA CYS A 127 -0.18 -5.68 -4.14
C CYS A 127 0.33 -4.35 -4.73
N PHE A 128 0.91 -4.39 -5.94
CA PHE A 128 1.39 -3.22 -6.66
C PHE A 128 0.27 -2.20 -6.92
N PHE A 129 -0.83 -2.62 -7.53
CA PHE A 129 -1.94 -1.73 -7.87
C PHE A 129 -2.56 -1.10 -6.63
N LEU A 130 -2.71 -1.86 -5.54
CA LEU A 130 -3.28 -1.34 -4.29
C LEU A 130 -2.33 -0.36 -3.59
N LEU A 131 -1.02 -0.58 -3.63
CA LEU A 131 -0.04 0.36 -3.08
C LEU A 131 0.00 1.67 -3.88
N VAL A 132 -0.07 1.58 -5.21
CA VAL A 132 -0.19 2.76 -6.08
C VAL A 132 -1.49 3.50 -5.77
N GLY A 133 -2.61 2.79 -5.66
CA GLY A 133 -3.91 3.38 -5.28
C GLY A 133 -3.84 4.12 -3.94
N ARG A 134 -3.24 3.51 -2.91
CA ARG A 134 -3.02 4.16 -1.61
C ARG A 134 -2.12 5.39 -1.69
N TYR A 135 -1.05 5.32 -2.48
CA TYR A 135 -0.17 6.48 -2.68
C TYR A 135 -0.92 7.64 -3.35
N LEU A 136 -1.73 7.35 -4.38
CA LEU A 136 -2.56 8.34 -5.04
C LEU A 136 -3.63 8.91 -4.10
N GLU A 137 -4.28 8.06 -3.30
CA GLU A 137 -5.24 8.50 -2.28
C GLU A 137 -4.58 9.43 -1.25
N HIS A 138 -3.41 9.05 -0.76
CA HIS A 138 -2.62 9.85 0.19
C HIS A 138 -2.29 11.23 -0.38
N ARG A 139 -1.81 11.28 -1.63
CA ARG A 139 -1.53 12.56 -2.31
C ARG A 139 -2.79 13.40 -2.52
N ALA A 140 -3.88 12.81 -2.97
CA ALA A 140 -5.15 13.52 -3.17
C ALA A 140 -5.66 14.12 -1.85
N ARG A 141 -5.56 13.36 -0.76
CA ARG A 141 -5.96 13.79 0.58
C ARG A 141 -5.07 14.91 1.12
N ALA A 142 -3.76 14.87 0.84
CA ALA A 142 -2.84 15.95 1.19
C ALA A 142 -3.22 17.26 0.48
N THR A 143 -3.49 17.21 -0.83
CA THR A 143 -3.94 18.37 -1.60
C THR A 143 -5.28 18.93 -1.12
N ALA A 144 -6.23 18.05 -0.77
CA ALA A 144 -7.52 18.49 -0.23
C ALA A 144 -7.37 19.20 1.13
N ARG A 145 -6.48 18.72 1.99
CA ARG A 145 -6.18 19.34 3.28
C ARG A 145 -5.50 20.70 3.12
N SER A 146 -4.58 20.85 2.17
CA SER A 146 -3.93 22.15 1.94
C SER A 146 -4.92 23.19 1.45
N ALA A 147 -5.82 22.83 0.53
CA ALA A 147 -6.88 23.72 0.06
C ALA A 147 -7.85 24.13 1.20
N ALA A 148 -8.24 23.17 2.06
CA ALA A 148 -9.05 23.47 3.23
C ALA A 148 -8.32 24.41 4.21
N ALA A 149 -7.02 24.20 4.43
CA ALA A 149 -6.21 25.05 5.29
C ALA A 149 -6.09 26.49 4.76
N GLU A 150 -5.96 26.68 3.44
CA GLU A 150 -5.97 28.01 2.82
C GLU A 150 -7.32 28.72 3.01
N LEU A 151 -8.44 28.01 2.89
CA LEU A 151 -9.77 28.56 3.16
C LEU A 151 -9.94 28.95 4.64
N THR A 152 -9.52 28.08 5.57
CA THR A 152 -9.55 28.40 7.00
C THR A 152 -8.65 29.59 7.35
N ALA A 153 -7.52 29.76 6.66
CA ALA A 153 -6.66 30.92 6.82
C ALA A 153 -7.29 32.22 6.30
N LEU A 154 -8.21 32.15 5.33
CA LEU A 154 -9.02 33.28 4.87
C LEU A 154 -10.17 33.61 5.83
N GLU A 155 -10.69 32.64 6.58
CA GLU A 155 -11.73 32.82 7.61
C GLU A 155 -11.23 33.50 8.91
N LEU A 156 -10.19 34.34 8.87
CA LEU A 156 -9.65 35.07 10.02
C LEU A 156 -10.77 35.75 10.83
N PRO A 157 -11.09 35.29 12.06
CA PRO A 157 -12.07 35.93 12.91
C PRO A 157 -11.42 37.15 13.58
N ARG A 158 -11.13 38.19 12.79
CA ARG A 158 -10.68 39.48 13.33
C ARG A 158 -11.92 40.29 13.71
N ALA A 159 -12.26 40.27 14.99
CA ALA A 159 -13.22 41.22 15.57
C ALA A 159 -12.46 42.42 16.14
N THR A 160 -12.59 43.58 15.50
CA THR A 160 -12.09 44.86 16.03
C THR A 160 -13.10 45.40 17.04
N ARG A 161 -12.78 45.37 18.34
CA ARG A 161 -13.59 45.99 19.39
C ARG A 161 -13.34 47.49 19.38
N LEU A 162 -14.36 48.28 19.01
CA LEU A 162 -14.35 49.73 19.22
C LEU A 162 -14.56 49.99 20.71
N THR A 163 -13.61 50.70 21.32
CA THR A 163 -13.73 51.19 22.71
C THR A 163 -13.95 52.69 22.58
N GLU A 164 -15.15 53.17 22.91
CA GLU A 164 -15.41 54.61 23.00
C GLU A 164 -14.65 55.18 24.21
N ALA A 165 -14.06 56.36 24.00
CA ALA A 165 -13.27 57.12 24.96
C ALA A 165 -14.12 58.16 25.69
#